data_AF-A0A9D8M2A0-F1
#
_entry.id   AF-A0A9D8M2A0-F1
#
_cell.length_a   1.000
_cell.length_b   1.000
_cell.length_c   1.000
_cell.angle_alpha   90.00
_cell.angle_beta   90.00
_cell.angle_gamma   90.00
#
_symmetry.space_group_name_H-M   'P 1'
#
loop_
_entity.id
_entity.type
_entity.pdbx_description
1 polymer ?
#
loop_
_entity_poly.entity_id
_entity_poly.type
_entity_poly.pdbx_seq_one_letter_code
_entity_poly.pdbx_strand_id
1 'polypeptide(L)' 'MWSCNWPALTLLAACATAWRTAEVVAGDRMITIYQGLSYADADVIIRRGGHEAVAFSDLQAMEAAALPVLNGAGA' A
#
# COMPACT_ATOMS: atom_id res chain seq x y z
N MET A 1 10.90 -7.48 11.88
CA MET A 1 9.58 -6.83 12.04
C MET A 1 9.00 -7.28 13.38
N TRP A 2 8.50 -6.37 14.20
CA TRP A 2 7.96 -6.69 15.54
C TRP A 2 6.49 -7.11 15.47
N SER A 3 6.05 -7.91 16.47
CA SER A 3 4.68 -8.44 16.54
C SER A 3 3.59 -7.37 16.52
N CYS A 4 3.88 -6.17 17.04
CA CYS A 4 2.95 -5.04 17.04
C CYS A 4 2.60 -4.54 15.64
N ASN A 5 3.50 -4.68 14.66
CA ASN A 5 3.31 -4.15 13.30
C ASN A 5 2.75 -5.22 12.35
N TRP A 6 2.63 -6.46 12.81
CA TRP A 6 2.19 -7.58 11.99
C TRP A 6 0.77 -7.41 11.43
N PRO A 7 -0.22 -6.96 12.21
CA PRO A 7 -1.58 -6.74 11.69
C PRO A 7 -1.65 -5.66 10.60
N ALA A 8 -0.86 -4.58 10.75
CA ALA A 8 -0.79 -3.52 9.75
C ALA A 8 -0.09 -3.98 8.46
N LEU A 9 0.95 -4.81 8.57
CA LEU A 9 1.59 -5.43 7.40
C LEU A 9 0.62 -6.37 6.67
N THR A 10 -0.11 -7.23 7.38
CA THR A 10 -1.05 -8.17 6.74
C THR A 10 -2.18 -7.42 6.06
N LEU A 11 -2.67 -6.33 6.64
CA LEU A 11 -3.64 -5.44 5.99
C LEU A 11 -3.04 -4.78 4.73
N LEU A 12 -1.82 -4.24 4.79
CA LEU A 12 -1.14 -3.68 3.62
C LEU A 12 -1.02 -4.73 2.50
N ALA A 13 -0.63 -5.95 2.83
CA ALA A 13 -0.52 -7.05 1.88
C ALA A 13 -1.88 -7.43 1.27
N ALA A 14 -2.95 -7.41 2.07
CA ALA A 14 -4.31 -7.63 1.58
C ALA A 14 -4.76 -6.55 0.58
N CYS A 15 -4.20 -5.34 0.67
CA CYS A 15 -4.46 -4.22 -0.24
C CYS A 15 -3.76 -4.33 -1.61
N ALA A 16 -3.24 -5.49 -2.00
CA ALA A 16 -2.52 -5.69 -3.26
C ALA A 16 -3.30 -5.19 -4.50
N THR A 17 -4.63 -5.35 -4.53
CA THR A 17 -5.49 -4.91 -5.64
C THR A 17 -6.00 -3.48 -5.51
N ALA A 18 -5.71 -2.81 -4.39
CA ALA A 18 -6.18 -1.45 -4.10
C ALA A 18 -5.14 -0.36 -4.43
N TRP A 19 -3.97 -0.75 -4.93
CA TRP A 19 -2.95 0.21 -5.35
C TRP A 19 -3.37 0.95 -6.61
N ARG A 20 -3.32 2.28 -6.55
CA ARG A 20 -3.49 3.14 -7.71
C ARG A 20 -2.16 3.23 -8.42
N THR A 21 -2.14 2.79 -9.68
CA THR A 21 -0.97 2.85 -10.55
C THR A 21 -1.24 3.79 -11.72
N ALA A 22 -0.17 4.35 -12.26
CA ALA A 22 -0.20 5.09 -13.51
C ALA A 22 0.98 4.67 -14.38
N GLU A 23 0.75 4.61 -15.68
CA GLU A 23 1.81 4.45 -16.67
C GLU A 23 2.32 5.83 -17.06
N VAL A 24 3.62 6.07 -16.94
CA VAL A 24 4.28 7.32 -17.33
C VAL A 24 5.45 7.05 -18.24
N VAL A 25 5.63 7.93 -19.22
CA VAL A 25 6.77 7.88 -20.14
C VAL A 25 7.94 8.61 -19.50
N ALA A 26 9.03 7.88 -19.26
CA ALA A 26 10.29 8.41 -18.76
C ALA A 26 11.38 8.19 -19.83
N GLY A 27 11.58 9.20 -20.68
CA GLY A 27 12.48 9.09 -21.84
C GLY A 27 11.89 8.20 -22.93
N ASP A 28 12.60 7.12 -23.27
CA ASP A 28 12.21 6.12 -24.27
C ASP A 28 11.47 4.91 -23.66
N ARG A 29 11.20 4.93 -22.34
CA ARG A 29 10.59 3.81 -21.61
C ARG A 29 9.24 4.19 -21.02
N MET A 30 8.32 3.22 -21.04
CA MET A 30 7.12 3.24 -20.22
C MET A 30 7.45 2.63 -18.86
N ILE A 31 7.09 3.33 -17.79
CA ILE A 31 7.25 2.85 -16.42
C ILE A 31 5.92 2.96 -15.67
N THR A 32 5.62 1.94 -14.85
CA THR A 32 4.52 1.97 -13.90
C THR A 32 4.97 2.69 -12.63
N ILE A 33 4.22 3.71 -12.21
CA ILE A 33 4.39 4.33 -10.90
C ILE A 33 3.23 3.97 -9.98
N TYR A 34 3.55 3.79 -8.70
CA TYR A 34 2.56 3.63 -7.63
C TYR A 34 2.26 5.00 -7.03
N GLN A 35 0.97 5.34 -6.92
CA GLN A 35 0.50 6.64 -6.43
C GLN A 35 -0.04 6.58 -4.99
N GLY A 36 -0.14 5.38 -4.43
CA GLY A 36 -0.77 5.10 -3.13
C GLY A 36 -1.98 4.19 -3.26
N LEU A 37 -2.55 3.85 -2.11
CA LEU A 37 -3.76 3.07 -1.98
C LEU A 37 -5.00 3.90 -2.34
N SER A 38 -6.01 3.23 -2.87
CA SER A 38 -7.38 3.69 -2.86
C SER A 38 -7.95 3.42 -1.47
N TYR A 39 -8.14 4.46 -0.66
CA TYR A 39 -8.68 4.28 0.69
C TYR A 39 -10.14 3.81 0.71
N ALA A 40 -10.89 4.06 -0.37
CA ALA A 40 -12.23 3.51 -0.53
C ALA A 40 -12.19 1.97 -0.70
N ASP A 41 -11.25 1.46 -1.51
CA ASP A 41 -11.08 0.01 -1.69
C ASP A 41 -10.46 -0.63 -0.44
N ALA A 42 -9.51 0.06 0.21
CA ALA A 42 -8.92 -0.38 1.47
C ALA A 42 -9.97 -0.50 2.59
N ASP A 43 -10.95 0.42 2.67
CA ASP A 43 -12.06 0.32 3.62
C ASP A 43 -12.91 -0.95 3.40
N VAL A 44 -13.16 -1.32 2.13
CA VAL A 44 -13.86 -2.57 1.81
C VAL A 44 -13.04 -3.79 2.27
N ILE A 45 -11.72 -3.76 2.07
CA ILE A 45 -10.81 -4.83 2.50
C ILE A 45 -10.77 -4.91 4.03
N ILE A 46 -10.76 -3.78 4.74
CA ILE A 46 -10.80 -3.75 6.21
C ILE A 46 -12.07 -4.41 6.73
N ARG A 47 -13.23 -3.97 6.21
CA ARG A 47 -14.55 -4.45 6.67
C ARG A 47 -14.89 -5.88 6.26
N ARG A 48 -14.30 -6.39 5.17
CA ARG A 48 -14.57 -7.76 4.69
C ARG A 48 -13.46 -8.75 5.06
N GLY A 49 -12.25 -8.27 5.32
CA GLY A 49 -11.08 -9.07 5.64
C GLY A 49 -10.85 -9.27 7.14
N GLY A 50 -11.65 -8.64 8.00
CA GLY A 50 -11.53 -8.79 9.45
C GLY A 50 -10.33 -8.03 10.03
N HIS A 51 -10.03 -6.84 9.50
CA HIS A 51 -8.90 -6.01 9.92
C HIS A 51 -9.32 -4.78 10.73
N GLU A 52 -10.53 -4.76 11.30
CA GLU A 52 -11.10 -3.59 11.98
C GLU A 52 -10.32 -3.15 13.22
N ALA A 53 -9.54 -4.05 13.80
CA ALA A 53 -8.66 -3.77 14.94
C ALA A 53 -7.39 -2.99 14.55
N VAL A 54 -7.05 -2.92 13.25
CA VAL A 54 -5.88 -2.19 12.77
C VAL A 54 -6.22 -0.71 12.70
N ALA A 55 -5.44 0.14 13.36
CA ALA A 55 -5.62 1.58 13.25
C ALA A 55 -5.31 2.02 11.81
N PHE A 56 -6.20 2.83 11.23
CA PHE A 56 -6.01 3.32 9.87
C PHE A 56 -4.69 4.09 9.69
N SER A 57 -4.23 4.80 10.73
CA SER A 57 -2.93 5.47 10.75
C SER A 57 -1.74 4.51 10.55
N ASP A 58 -1.85 3.27 11.00
CA ASP A 58 -0.78 2.28 10.85
C ASP A 58 -0.71 1.79 9.40
N LEU A 59 -1.86 1.66 8.72
CA LEU A 59 -1.89 1.39 7.28
C LEU A 59 -1.24 2.54 6.49
N GLN A 60 -1.52 3.79 6.85
CA GLN A 60 -0.89 4.96 6.20
C GLN A 60 0.62 5.00 6.44
N ALA A 61 1.09 4.63 7.63
CA ALA A 61 2.52 4.53 7.92
C ALA A 61 3.20 3.44 7.08
N MET A 62 2.54 2.29 6.91
CA MET A 62 3.03 1.20 6.05
C MET A 62 3.05 1.60 4.57
N GLU A 63 2.00 2.27 4.09
CA GLU A 63 1.93 2.83 2.75
C GLU A 63 3.07 3.82 2.49
N ALA A 64 3.29 4.78 3.40
CA ALA A 64 4.32 5.78 3.28
C ALA A 64 5.74 5.17 3.21
N ALA A 65 5.98 4.07 3.93
CA ALA A 65 7.23 3.33 3.86
C ALA A 65 7.36 2.48 2.58
N ALA A 66 6.26 1.91 2.07
CA ALA A 66 6.26 1.07 0.88
C ALA A 66 6.37 1.88 -0.43
N LEU A 67 5.73 3.05 -0.50
CA LEU A 67 5.60 3.83 -1.73
C LEU A 67 6.94 4.19 -2.40
N PRO A 68 8.00 4.62 -1.68
CA PRO A 68 9.30 4.85 -2.29
C PRO A 68 9.93 3.56 -2.82
N VAL A 69 9.82 2.44 -2.08
CA VAL A 69 10.38 1.15 -2.47
C VAL A 69 9.71 0.61 -3.73
N LEU A 70 8.38 0.69 -3.81
CA LEU A 70 7.60 0.29 -5.00
C LEU A 70 7.95 1.13 -6.24
N ASN A 71 8.34 2.38 -6.03
CA ASN A 71 8.81 3.28 -7.08
C ASN A 71 10.34 3.25 -7.29
N GLY A 72 11.03 2.25 -6.73
CA GLY A 72 12.47 2.01 -6.99
C GLY A 72 13.45 2.79 -6.12
N ALA A 73 13.00 3.50 -5.07
CA ALA A 73 13.85 4.26 -4.16
C ALA A 73 14.41 3.46 -2.97
N GLY A 74 14.45 2.12 -3.06
CA GLY A 74 14.99 1.25 -2.02
C GLY A 74 16.23 0.49 -2.48
N ALA A 75 17.40 0.93 -2.04
CA ALA A 75 18.66 0.17 -2.00
C ALA A 75 19.24 0.27 -0.59
#